data_AF-A0A2M8ENI4-F1
#
_entry.id   AF-A0A2M8ENI4-F1
#
_cell.length_a   1.000
_cell.length_b   1.000
_cell.length_c   1.000
_cell.angle_alpha   90.00
_cell.angle_beta   90.00
_cell.angle_gamma   90.00
#
_symmetry.space_group_name_H-M   'P 1'
#
loop_
_entity.id
_entity.type
_entity.pdbx_description
1 polymer ?
#
loop_
_entity_poly.entity_id
_entity_poly.type
_entity_poly.pdbx_seq_one_letter_code
_entity_poly.pdbx_strand_id
1 'polypeptide(L)'
;MDNKIVFRFPRSKSIAMQLAGEIKLMSAISKKVKVGVPVYKIIGRSSTYVGYSRLPEKELIPARFNKMSVADKNIFFRVTR
;
A
#
# COMPACT_ATOMS: atom_id res chain seq x y z
N MET A 1 21.98 -3.12 -4.85
CA MET A 1 20.73 -3.93 -4.93
C MET A 1 19.56 -2.97 -4.94
N ASP A 2 18.83 -2.91 -6.06
CA ASP A 2 17.76 -1.94 -6.29
C ASP A 2 16.56 -2.20 -5.36
N ASN A 3 16.40 -1.35 -4.35
CA ASN A 3 15.35 -1.36 -3.32
C ASN A 3 13.95 -0.99 -3.86
N LYS A 4 13.67 -1.39 -5.12
CA LYS A 4 12.56 -0.94 -5.97
C LYS A 4 11.33 -1.83 -5.87
N ILE A 5 11.46 -3.07 -5.38
CA ILE A 5 10.39 -4.05 -5.33
C ILE A 5 10.21 -4.55 -3.90
N VAL A 6 8.97 -4.54 -3.42
CA VAL A 6 8.57 -5.10 -2.13
C VAL A 6 7.88 -6.42 -2.38
N PHE A 7 8.37 -7.48 -1.73
CA PHE A 7 7.72 -8.79 -1.69
C PHE A 7 6.91 -8.94 -0.41
N ARG A 8 5.67 -9.42 -0.54
CA ARG A 8 4.79 -9.74 0.58
C ARG A 8 4.44 -11.22 0.53
N PHE A 9 4.58 -11.88 1.68
CA PHE A 9 4.28 -13.28 1.88
C PHE A 9 3.10 -13.41 2.86
N PRO A 10 1.99 -14.08 2.48
CA PRO A 10 0.89 -14.35 3.40
C PRO A 10 1.39 -15.20 4.58
N ARG A 11 1.03 -14.79 5.80
CA ARG A 11 1.42 -15.54 7.02
C ARG A 11 0.48 -16.71 7.34
N SER A 12 -0.66 -16.80 6.66
CA SER A 12 -1.66 -17.84 6.89
C SER A 12 -2.43 -18.18 5.61
N LYS A 13 -3.07 -19.35 5.58
CA LYS A 13 -3.92 -19.78 4.45
C LYS A 13 -5.10 -18.84 4.22
N SER A 14 -5.72 -18.33 5.28
CA SER A 14 -6.83 -17.37 5.19
C SER A 14 -6.41 -16.09 4.46
N ILE A 15 -5.23 -15.54 4.78
CA ILE A 15 -4.68 -14.36 4.09
C ILE A 15 -4.35 -14.69 2.62
N ALA A 16 -3.81 -15.88 2.35
CA ALA A 16 -3.53 -16.31 0.98
C ALA A 16 -4.81 -16.42 0.12
N MET A 17 -5.93 -16.86 0.70
CA MET A 17 -7.23 -16.90 0.03
C MET A 17 -7.77 -15.51 -0.30
N GLN A 18 -7.55 -14.54 0.59
CA GLN A 18 -7.97 -13.14 0.38
C GLN A 18 -7.10 -12.41 -0.65
N LEU A 19 -5.88 -12.89 -0.90
CA LEU A 19 -4.90 -12.22 -1.76
C LEU A 19 -5.41 -12.04 -3.20
N ALA A 20 -6.16 -13.00 -3.73
CA ALA A 20 -6.75 -12.89 -5.07
C ALA A 20 -7.76 -11.74 -5.17
N GLY A 21 -8.55 -11.53 -4.11
CA GLY A 21 -9.48 -10.40 -4.01
C GLY A 21 -8.74 -9.07 -3.87
N GLU A 22 -7.70 -9.05 -3.03
CA GLU A 22 -6.85 -7.88 -2.83
C GLU A 22 -6.16 -7.44 -4.15
N ILE A 23 -5.63 -8.38 -4.93
CA ILE A 23 -5.02 -8.09 -6.23
C ILE A 23 -6.00 -7.40 -7.19
N LYS A 24 -7.23 -7.94 -7.28
CA LYS A 24 -8.28 -7.35 -8.13
C LYS A 24 -8.69 -5.97 -7.64
N LEU A 25 -8.88 -5.81 -6.32
CA LEU A 25 -9.26 -4.54 -5.70
C LEU A 25 -8.19 -3.48 -5.95
N MET A 26 -6.93 -3.77 -5.66
CA MET A 26 -5.80 -2.84 -5.85
C MET A 26 -5.68 -2.39 -7.30
N SER A 27 -5.82 -3.32 -8.25
CA SER A 27 -5.83 -2.99 -9.68
C SER A 27 -6.99 -2.04 -10.04
N ALA A 28 -8.19 -2.28 -9.51
CA ALA A 28 -9.36 -1.47 -9.78
C ALA A 28 -9.27 -0.06 -9.16
N ILE A 29 -8.79 0.06 -7.92
CA ILE A 29 -8.71 1.36 -7.24
C ILE A 29 -7.54 2.21 -7.75
N SER A 30 -6.46 1.60 -8.23
CA SER A 30 -5.27 2.32 -8.70
C SER A 30 -5.56 3.35 -9.80
N LYS A 31 -6.65 3.14 -10.56
CA LYS A 31 -7.11 4.05 -11.62
C LYS A 31 -8.07 5.13 -11.14
N LYS A 32 -8.55 5.03 -9.89
CA LYS A 32 -9.61 5.87 -9.31
C LYS A 32 -9.12 6.80 -8.22
N VAL A 33 -7.99 6.47 -7.57
CA VAL A 33 -7.43 7.28 -6.49
C VAL A 33 -6.25 8.11 -6.96
N LYS A 34 -6.07 9.29 -6.36
CA LYS A 34 -4.92 10.18 -6.61
C LYS A 34 -3.70 9.83 -5.72
N VAL A 35 -3.82 8.83 -4.85
CA VAL A 35 -2.76 8.40 -3.94
C VAL A 35 -2.04 7.15 -4.47
N GLY A 36 -0.77 7.00 -4.13
CA GLY A 36 -0.01 5.80 -4.45
C GLY A 36 -0.58 4.57 -3.74
N VAL A 37 -0.94 3.54 -4.49
CA VAL A 37 -1.39 2.25 -3.96
C VAL A 37 -0.52 1.10 -4.49
N PRO A 38 -0.34 0.00 -3.73
CA PRO A 38 0.40 -1.16 -4.20
C PRO A 38 -0.26 -1.77 -5.45
N VAL A 39 0.44 -1.78 -6.58
CA VAL A 39 0.02 -2.50 -7.78
C VAL A 39 0.89 -3.75 -7.92
N TYR A 40 0.31 -4.91 -7.66
CA TYR A 40 1.03 -6.18 -7.74
C TYR A 40 1.32 -6.54 -9.19
N LYS A 41 2.61 -6.57 -9.53
CA LYS A 41 3.11 -6.95 -10.87
C LYS A 41 3.67 -8.37 -10.89
N ILE A 42 4.08 -8.89 -9.73
CA ILE A 42 4.62 -10.22 -9.56
C ILE A 42 3.64 -11.00 -8.68
N ILE A 43 3.19 -12.15 -9.14
CA ILE A 43 2.32 -13.05 -8.38
C ILE A 43 2.97 -14.42 -8.38
N GLY A 44 3.35 -14.90 -7.19
CA GLY A 44 3.93 -16.22 -7.00
C GLY A 44 2.91 -17.33 -7.27
N ARG A 45 3.40 -18.53 -7.62
CA ARG A 45 2.54 -19.70 -7.80
C ARG A 45 1.64 -19.91 -6.58
N SER A 46 0.37 -20.17 -6.82
CA SER A 46 -0.65 -20.39 -5.78
C SER A 46 -0.77 -19.26 -4.76
N SER A 47 -0.49 -18.01 -5.15
CA SER A 47 -0.60 -16.84 -4.25
C SER A 47 0.31 -16.92 -3.01
N THR A 48 1.43 -17.64 -3.12
CA THR A 48 2.42 -17.79 -2.03
C THR A 48 3.17 -16.50 -1.73
N TYR A 49 3.24 -15.59 -2.69
CA TYR A 49 3.77 -14.24 -2.52
C TYR A 49 3.26 -13.30 -3.61
N VAL A 50 3.37 -12.00 -3.35
CA VAL A 50 3.15 -10.95 -4.35
C VAL A 50 4.27 -9.92 -4.29
N GLY A 51 4.57 -9.30 -5.42
CA GLY A 51 5.57 -8.25 -5.56
C GLY A 51 4.99 -6.99 -6.19
N TYR A 52 5.32 -5.83 -5.63
CA TYR A 52 4.91 -4.52 -6.13
C TYR A 52 6.06 -3.52 -6.06
N SER A 53 6.00 -2.48 -6.91
CA SER A 53 6.96 -1.39 -6.85
C SER A 53 6.83 -0.64 -5.53
N ARG A 54 7.96 -0.41 -4.86
CA ARG A 54 7.99 0.35 -3.62
C ARG A 54 7.37 1.72 -3.84
N LEU A 55 6.39 2.09 -3.00
CA LEU A 55 5.82 3.43 -3.01
C LEU A 55 6.89 4.40 -2.49
N PRO A 56 7.27 5.43 -3.27
CA PRO A 56 8.43 6.24 -2.98
C PRO A 56 8.11 7.33 -1.95
N GLU A 57 7.75 6.95 -0.72
CA GLU A 57 7.46 7.92 0.34
C GLU A 57 7.84 7.41 1.74
N LYS A 58 7.72 8.32 2.72
CA LYS A 58 8.03 8.06 4.13
C LYS A 58 6.74 7.80 4.88
N GLU A 59 6.72 6.69 5.63
CA GLU A 59 5.61 6.38 6.51
C GLU A 59 5.37 7.50 7.53
N LEU A 60 4.10 7.87 7.71
CA LEU A 60 3.68 8.85 8.69
C LEU A 60 3.58 8.15 10.07
N ILE A 61 4.60 8.36 10.90
CA ILE A 61 4.64 7.86 12.27
C ILE A 61 4.13 8.93 13.25
N PRO A 62 3.64 8.56 14.46
CA PRO A 62 3.12 9.51 15.44
C PRO A 62 4.08 10.66 15.76
N ALA A 63 5.37 10.36 15.90
CA ALA A 63 6.40 11.36 16.16
C ALA A 63 6.57 12.38 15.01
N ARG A 64 6.34 11.96 13.76
CA ARG A 64 6.36 12.87 12.60
C ARG A 64 5.10 13.70 12.57
N PHE A 65 3.94 13.07 12.72
CA PHE A 65 2.65 13.76 12.73
C PHE A 65 2.61 14.86 13.81
N ASN A 66 3.07 14.57 15.02
CA ASN A 66 3.07 15.53 16.13
C ASN A 66 3.92 16.78 15.84
N LYS A 67 4.99 16.63 15.05
CA LYS A 67 5.89 17.72 14.63
C LYS A 67 5.39 18.50 13.41
N MET A 68 4.32 18.06 12.74
CA MET A 68 3.75 18.78 11.61
C MET A 68 3.03 20.05 12.06
N SER A 69 3.03 21.08 11.21
CA SER A 69 2.30 22.31 11.47
C SER A 69 0.79 22.05 11.52
N VAL A 70 0.04 22.95 12.16
CA VAL A 70 -1.43 22.88 12.17
C VAL A 70 -2.00 22.93 10.74
N ALA A 71 -1.37 23.71 9.85
CA ALA A 71 -1.77 23.81 8.45
C ALA A 71 -1.62 22.46 7.72
N ASP A 72 -0.49 21.76 7.92
CA ASP A 72 -0.27 20.46 7.28
C ASP A 72 -1.18 19.37 7.85
N LYS A 73 -1.48 19.43 9.16
CA LYS A 73 -2.45 18.53 9.80
C LYS A 73 -3.85 18.72 9.23
N ASN A 74 -4.26 19.96 8.97
CA ASN A 74 -5.57 20.28 8.40
C ASN A 74 -5.77 19.72 6.99
N ILE A 75 -4.69 19.47 6.23
CA ILE A 75 -4.77 18.78 4.93
C ILE A 75 -5.31 17.36 5.11
N PHE A 76 -4.93 16.64 6.17
CA PHE A 76 -5.46 15.30 6.45
C PHE A 76 -6.92 15.31 6.89
N PHE A 77 -7.35 16.32 7.66
CA PHE A 77 -8.72 16.42 8.17
C PHE A 77 -9.75 16.92 7.13
N ARG A 78 -9.30 17.56 6.05
CA ARG A 78 -10.20 18.02 4.97
C ARG A 78 -10.57 16.94 3.95
N VAL A 79 -9.81 15.84 3.87
CA VAL A 79 -10.07 14.73 2.93
C VAL A 79 -11.12 13.74 3.49
N THR A 80 -11.45 13.84 4.78
CA THR A 80 -12.41 12.96 5.48
C THR A 80 -13.82 13.55 5.65
N ARG A 81 -14.14 14.65 4.97
CA ARG A 81 -15.51 15.16 4.82
C ARG A 81 -15.95 15.06 3.37
#